data_AF-A0A183F4X3-F1
#
_entry.id   AF-A0A183F4X3-F1
#
_cell.length_a   1.000
_cell.length_b   1.000
_cell.length_c   1.000
_cell.angle_alpha   90.00
_cell.angle_beta   90.00
_cell.angle_gamma   90.00
#
_symmetry.space_group_name_H-M   'P 1'
#
loop_
_entity.id
_entity.type
_entity.pdbx_description
1 polymer ?
#
loop_
_entity_poly.entity_id
_entity_poly.type
_entity_poly.pdbx_seq_one_letter_code
_entity_poly.pdbx_strand_id
1 'polypeptide(L)'
;LLSISAENHNIKRDTIVIACPNRRPNTKVIYKFEPTDLVASTTHLEENRWFFIAGIVEGTARTQKFMTEEGEVTVEQYFLERYKLRLRYPNLPLAVEKRGNAPSYHPLEVICIEKGQRVDNRKLAGKLTDKMIQQARMLPHQMREHNMRQLQQAKLLDGNNDYLSAFKVRTSDSFVTSEAKVLCAPEIKYKTSVVQPDRSGALSWRIGHGAQFFQPATVKDVSLVVFDKAISTNDASDFYRSLARAGRDRGMVVQDNAVKITNLPSELESEIEEHFRSCSGKVSMILCVTREKKDPVHDFLKLMEARHKVVTQHVSKQTAMACVGKGGAKTLENVLLKFNVKNGGVNHTISAARAALGGGTTQQDINGRLFSGKMFVGFELSHAGVQNLYDRQVAERVKEPTVVGKRRAVKLSMLSSPCCFCHANDTHCPASCLVAPNLPAEESWRNFETYGLEYQCGTYRSLKISTV
;
A
#
# COMPACT_ATOMS: atom_id res chain seq x y z
N LEU A 1 8.56 39.46 -12.60
CA LEU A 1 9.27 39.73 -11.33
C LEU A 1 8.78 38.75 -10.29
N LEU A 2 9.52 37.66 -10.08
CA LEU A 2 9.29 36.72 -8.98
C LEU A 2 10.65 36.45 -8.36
N SER A 3 10.86 36.96 -7.15
CA SER A 3 11.90 36.48 -6.24
C SER A 3 11.45 35.15 -5.65
N ILE A 4 12.32 34.15 -5.73
CA ILE A 4 12.16 32.87 -5.04
C ILE A 4 12.75 33.09 -3.65
N SER A 5 11.90 33.26 -2.63
CA SER A 5 12.35 33.15 -1.24
C SER A 5 12.58 31.68 -0.92
N ALA A 6 13.80 31.37 -0.52
CA ALA A 6 14.25 30.05 -0.12
C ALA A 6 13.76 29.70 1.30
N GLU A 7 12.48 29.37 1.45
CA GLU A 7 11.94 28.78 2.69
C GLU A 7 10.99 27.64 2.34
N ASN A 8 11.56 26.50 1.95
CA ASN A 8 10.94 25.17 2.05
C ASN A 8 12.01 24.12 1.71
N HIS A 9 12.69 23.62 2.73
CA HIS A 9 13.80 22.65 2.64
C HIS A 9 13.39 21.21 2.25
N ASN A 10 12.34 21.01 1.44
CA ASN A 10 11.94 19.67 0.98
C ASN A 10 11.50 19.56 -0.49
N ILE A 11 11.75 20.59 -1.32
CA ILE A 11 11.48 20.50 -2.76
C ILE A 11 12.77 20.03 -3.46
N LYS A 12 12.74 18.84 -4.08
CA LYS A 12 13.83 18.37 -4.96
C LYS A 12 14.08 19.40 -6.06
N ARG A 13 15.35 19.64 -6.39
CA ARG A 13 15.86 20.65 -7.34
C ARG A 13 15.21 20.64 -8.74
N ASP A 14 14.47 19.60 -9.10
CA ASP A 14 13.90 19.40 -10.45
C ASP A 14 12.39 19.71 -10.54
N THR A 15 11.84 20.50 -9.60
CA THR A 15 10.39 20.79 -9.55
C THR A 15 10.09 22.22 -10.02
N ILE A 16 9.36 22.37 -11.13
CA ILE A 16 8.90 23.69 -11.60
C ILE A 16 7.53 24.02 -11.01
N VAL A 17 7.39 25.24 -10.50
CA VAL A 17 6.10 25.80 -10.09
C VAL A 17 5.58 26.72 -11.19
N ILE A 18 4.59 26.27 -11.97
CA ILE A 18 3.92 27.11 -12.97
C ILE A 18 2.71 27.79 -12.31
N ALA A 19 2.83 29.09 -12.00
CA ALA A 19 1.72 29.89 -11.50
C ALA A 19 0.71 30.17 -12.64
N CYS A 20 -0.57 29.90 -12.39
CA CYS A 20 -1.64 30.20 -13.34
C CYS A 20 -2.10 31.65 -13.16
N PRO A 21 -2.06 32.53 -14.18
CA PRO A 21 -2.30 33.96 -13.99
C PRO A 21 -3.76 34.36 -13.70
N ASN A 22 -4.75 33.46 -13.87
CA ASN A 22 -6.18 33.79 -13.83
C ASN A 22 -6.99 33.16 -12.68
N ARG A 23 -6.38 32.82 -11.53
CA ARG A 23 -7.12 32.48 -10.31
C ARG A 23 -6.52 33.17 -9.09
N ARG A 24 -7.38 33.38 -8.07
CA ARG A 24 -7.14 34.10 -6.81
C ARG A 24 -5.68 34.03 -6.32
N PRO A 25 -5.13 35.13 -5.74
CA PRO A 25 -3.70 35.30 -5.45
C PRO A 25 -3.04 34.29 -4.48
N ASN A 26 -3.78 33.33 -3.93
CA ASN A 26 -3.28 32.33 -2.97
C ASN A 26 -3.43 30.87 -3.40
N THR A 27 -3.67 30.57 -4.68
CA THR A 27 -3.71 29.18 -5.18
C THR A 27 -2.50 28.88 -6.07
N LYS A 28 -1.35 28.58 -5.46
CA LYS A 28 -0.22 27.98 -6.17
C LYS A 28 -0.60 26.57 -6.61
N VAL A 29 -0.96 26.39 -7.88
CA VAL A 29 -1.05 25.05 -8.47
C VAL A 29 0.38 24.60 -8.76
N ILE A 30 0.88 23.67 -7.95
CA ILE A 30 2.19 23.06 -8.16
C ILE A 30 2.01 21.98 -9.22
N TYR A 31 2.37 22.26 -10.47
CA TYR A 31 2.56 21.20 -11.46
C TYR A 31 3.89 20.52 -11.15
N LYS A 32 3.85 19.42 -10.39
CA LYS A 32 5.03 18.57 -10.22
C LYS A 32 5.29 17.84 -11.54
N PHE A 33 6.04 18.46 -12.44
CA PHE A 33 6.48 17.87 -13.70
C PHE A 33 7.90 17.34 -13.51
N GLU A 34 8.05 16.03 -13.37
CA GLU A 34 9.34 15.32 -13.36
C GLU A 34 9.48 14.57 -14.71
N PRO A 35 9.85 15.25 -15.81
CA PRO A 35 9.98 14.63 -17.14
C PRO A 35 11.30 13.89 -17.33
N THR A 36 12.06 13.68 -16.25
CA THR A 36 13.27 12.86 -16.29
C THR A 36 12.92 11.49 -16.86
N ASP A 37 13.73 11.09 -17.84
CA ASP A 37 13.64 9.82 -18.58
C ASP A 37 12.47 9.70 -19.56
N LEU A 38 11.81 10.80 -19.92
CA LEU A 38 10.88 10.82 -21.06
C LEU A 38 11.64 11.00 -22.38
N VAL A 39 11.28 10.20 -23.38
CA VAL A 39 11.70 10.37 -24.77
C VAL A 39 10.78 11.40 -25.43
N ALA A 40 11.37 12.37 -26.10
CA ALA A 40 10.66 13.34 -26.92
C ALA A 40 11.23 13.37 -28.33
N SER A 41 10.42 13.78 -29.29
CA SER A 41 10.86 14.15 -30.64
C SER A 41 10.79 15.64 -30.86
N THR A 42 11.70 16.16 -31.67
CA THR A 42 11.60 17.52 -32.21
C THR A 42 10.50 17.60 -33.27
N THR A 43 9.79 18.72 -33.33
CA THR A 43 8.73 18.96 -34.33
C THR A 43 9.07 20.05 -35.34
N HIS A 44 10.23 20.70 -35.17
CA HIS A 44 10.68 21.84 -35.98
C HIS A 44 11.72 21.48 -37.05
N LEU A 45 12.15 20.21 -37.09
CA LEU A 45 13.10 19.69 -38.07
C LEU A 45 12.36 18.96 -39.20
N GLU A 46 12.98 18.84 -40.37
CA GLU A 46 12.44 18.03 -41.48
C GLU A 46 12.33 16.55 -41.10
N GLU A 47 13.33 16.05 -40.37
CA GLU A 47 13.31 14.74 -39.73
C GLU A 47 13.21 14.88 -38.22
N ASN A 48 12.16 14.28 -37.66
CA ASN A 48 11.95 14.28 -36.21
C ASN A 48 13.08 13.51 -35.53
N ARG A 49 13.83 14.20 -34.66
CA ARG A 49 14.91 13.60 -33.89
C ARG A 49 14.42 13.24 -32.49
N TRP A 50 14.63 12.00 -32.08
CA TRP A 50 14.36 11.53 -30.73
C TRP A 50 15.51 11.86 -29.77
N PHE A 51 15.15 12.21 -28.53
CA PHE A 51 16.10 12.42 -27.44
C PHE A 51 15.45 12.19 -26.07
N PHE A 52 16.28 11.93 -25.06
CA PHE A 52 15.83 11.83 -23.67
C PHE A 52 15.84 13.21 -23.00
N ILE A 53 14.74 13.54 -22.34
CA ILE A 53 14.66 14.72 -21.47
C ILE A 53 15.39 14.40 -20.17
N ALA A 54 16.57 15.02 -20.00
CA ALA A 54 17.38 14.89 -18.80
C ALA A 54 16.89 15.76 -17.64
N GLY A 55 16.04 16.75 -17.93
CA GLY A 55 15.46 17.66 -16.96
C GLY A 55 14.89 18.90 -17.62
N ILE A 56 14.46 19.85 -16.80
CA ILE A 56 14.02 21.16 -17.26
C ILE A 56 14.88 22.23 -16.56
N VAL A 57 15.31 23.24 -17.30
CA VAL A 57 16.07 24.38 -16.75
C VAL A 57 15.14 25.55 -16.42
N GLU A 58 15.47 26.32 -15.37
CA GLU A 58 14.72 27.52 -14.98
C GLU A 58 14.83 28.68 -15.99
N GLY A 59 15.88 28.66 -16.83
CA GLY A 59 16.08 29.63 -17.90
C GLY A 59 14.99 29.57 -18.99
N THR A 60 14.74 30.72 -19.61
CA THR A 60 13.74 30.87 -20.69
C THR A 60 14.42 30.92 -22.06
N ALA A 61 13.67 30.82 -23.16
CA ALA A 61 14.26 30.98 -24.48
C ALA A 61 14.93 32.35 -24.69
N ARG A 62 14.45 33.39 -23.99
CA ARG A 62 15.00 34.75 -24.06
C ARG A 62 16.32 34.93 -23.31
N THR A 63 16.48 34.20 -22.22
CA THR A 63 17.59 34.41 -21.27
C THR A 63 18.64 33.31 -21.34
N GLN A 64 18.24 32.08 -21.69
CA GLN A 64 19.14 30.96 -21.82
C GLN A 64 19.98 31.13 -23.08
N LYS A 65 21.29 31.17 -22.87
CA LYS A 65 22.29 31.23 -23.94
C LYS A 65 23.04 29.92 -24.06
N PHE A 66 23.61 29.70 -25.25
CA PHE A 66 24.52 28.61 -25.53
C PHE A 66 25.51 29.03 -26.62
N MET A 67 26.67 28.35 -26.66
CA MET A 67 27.70 28.62 -27.64
C MET A 67 27.40 27.91 -28.96
N THR A 68 27.46 28.66 -30.06
CA THR A 68 27.44 28.17 -31.44
C THR A 68 28.78 28.45 -32.11
N GLU A 69 28.98 27.95 -33.34
CA GLU A 69 30.17 28.27 -34.15
C GLU A 69 30.30 29.77 -34.43
N GLU A 70 29.19 30.51 -34.45
CA GLU A 70 29.11 31.95 -34.73
C GLU A 70 29.15 32.82 -33.45
N GLY A 71 29.20 32.20 -32.26
CA GLY A 71 29.27 32.88 -30.97
C GLY A 71 28.15 32.50 -29.99
N GLU A 72 28.04 33.27 -28.91
CA GLU A 72 27.03 33.06 -27.87
C GLU A 72 25.68 33.65 -28.30
N VAL A 73 24.64 32.81 -28.39
CA VAL A 73 23.29 33.23 -28.83
C VAL A 73 22.22 32.73 -27.87
N THR A 74 21.09 33.45 -27.80
CA THR A 74 19.92 33.00 -27.05
C THR A 74 19.16 31.92 -27.80
N VAL A 75 18.46 31.03 -27.08
CA VAL A 75 17.62 30.01 -27.71
C VAL A 75 16.53 30.64 -28.60
N GLU A 76 15.92 31.74 -28.20
CA GLU A 76 14.93 32.46 -29.01
C GLU A 76 15.52 32.97 -30.33
N GLN A 77 16.67 33.62 -30.27
CA GLN A 77 17.33 34.17 -31.45
C GLN A 77 17.80 33.07 -32.39
N TYR A 78 18.37 31.99 -31.86
CA TYR A 78 18.77 30.84 -32.67
C TYR A 78 17.59 30.22 -33.43
N PHE A 79 16.45 30.02 -32.77
CA PHE A 79 15.26 29.47 -33.43
C PHE A 79 14.69 30.41 -34.51
N LEU A 80 14.76 31.73 -34.29
CA LEU A 80 14.34 32.72 -35.28
C LEU A 80 15.28 32.76 -36.50
N GLU A 81 16.59 32.68 -36.28
CA GLU A 81 17.59 32.83 -37.34
C GLU A 81 17.79 31.54 -38.13
N ARG A 82 18.01 30.41 -37.42
CA ARG A 82 18.34 29.11 -38.02
C ARG A 82 17.13 28.40 -38.60
N TYR A 83 16.01 28.40 -37.87
CA TYR A 83 14.80 27.66 -38.24
C TYR A 83 13.67 28.56 -38.77
N LYS A 84 13.89 29.88 -38.82
CA LYS A 84 12.86 30.87 -39.22
C LYS A 84 11.57 30.72 -38.40
N LEU A 85 11.70 30.28 -37.14
CA LEU A 85 10.59 29.98 -36.25
C LEU A 85 10.51 31.00 -35.12
N ARG A 86 9.44 31.80 -35.09
CA ARG A 86 9.15 32.69 -33.97
C ARG A 86 8.42 31.91 -32.88
N LEU A 87 9.10 31.72 -31.75
CA LEU A 87 8.54 31.07 -30.55
C LEU A 87 7.30 31.83 -30.04
N ARG A 88 6.19 31.13 -29.79
CA ARG A 88 4.96 31.71 -29.23
C ARG A 88 5.06 31.84 -27.71
N TYR A 89 5.84 30.96 -27.08
CA TYR A 89 5.96 30.89 -25.62
C TYR A 89 7.42 30.99 -25.15
N PRO A 90 8.16 32.05 -25.52
CA PRO A 90 9.60 32.15 -25.24
C PRO A 90 9.93 32.31 -23.74
N ASN A 91 8.94 32.61 -22.91
CA ASN A 91 9.09 32.76 -21.46
C ASN A 91 8.88 31.44 -20.68
N LEU A 92 8.54 30.35 -21.37
CA LEU A 92 8.46 29.03 -20.74
C LEU A 92 9.86 28.47 -20.46
N PRO A 93 10.01 27.60 -19.44
CA PRO A 93 11.26 26.91 -19.20
C PRO A 93 11.61 25.96 -20.35
N LEU A 94 12.87 25.54 -20.43
CA LEU A 94 13.39 24.74 -21.55
C LEU A 94 13.70 23.30 -21.13
N ALA A 95 13.36 22.33 -21.97
CA ALA A 95 13.79 20.95 -21.79
C ALA A 95 15.28 20.80 -22.10
N VAL A 96 15.98 20.02 -21.29
CA VAL A 96 17.42 19.80 -21.42
C VAL A 96 17.69 18.40 -21.92
N GLU A 97 18.49 18.29 -22.97
CA GLU A 97 19.12 17.06 -23.42
C GLU A 97 20.59 17.09 -23.00
N LYS A 98 21.05 16.08 -22.25
CA LYS A 98 22.46 15.91 -21.92
C LYS A 98 23.11 15.02 -22.97
N ARG A 99 23.82 15.60 -23.94
CA ARG A 99 24.54 14.87 -24.99
C ARG A 99 25.98 15.39 -25.08
N GLY A 100 26.96 14.55 -24.70
CA GLY A 100 28.37 14.93 -24.70
C GLY A 100 28.70 15.97 -23.62
N ASN A 101 29.65 16.88 -23.90
CA ASN A 101 30.16 17.84 -22.91
C ASN A 101 29.26 19.08 -22.71
N ALA A 102 28.31 19.36 -23.60
CA ALA A 102 27.45 20.56 -23.53
C ALA A 102 25.96 20.20 -23.56
N PRO A 103 25.12 20.81 -22.70
CA PRO A 103 23.67 20.59 -22.74
C PRO A 103 23.04 21.24 -23.98
N SER A 104 22.05 20.57 -24.57
CA SER A 104 21.18 21.15 -25.59
C SER A 104 19.85 21.58 -24.97
N TYR A 105 19.35 22.75 -25.37
CA TYR A 105 18.14 23.37 -24.81
C TYR A 105 17.02 23.39 -25.85
N HIS A 106 15.86 22.87 -25.47
CA HIS A 106 14.71 22.69 -26.35
C HIS A 106 13.48 23.44 -25.80
N PRO A 107 12.92 24.41 -26.52
CA PRO A 107 11.63 25.01 -26.15
C PRO A 107 10.52 23.96 -26.09
N LEU A 108 9.65 24.04 -25.07
CA LEU A 108 8.60 23.03 -24.87
C LEU A 108 7.55 23.00 -26.00
N GLU A 109 7.44 24.07 -26.79
CA GLU A 109 6.51 24.12 -27.92
C GLU A 109 7.00 23.42 -29.19
N VAL A 110 8.29 23.04 -29.23
CA VAL A 110 8.91 22.38 -30.39
C VAL A 110 9.29 20.92 -30.14
N ILE A 111 8.73 20.33 -29.08
CA ILE A 111 8.95 18.95 -28.68
C ILE A 111 7.62 18.22 -28.49
N CYS A 112 7.58 16.94 -28.80
CA CYS A 112 6.43 16.07 -28.57
C CYS A 112 6.87 14.83 -27.78
N ILE A 113 6.14 14.46 -26.72
CA ILE A 113 6.43 13.23 -25.98
C ILE A 113 6.08 12.03 -26.86
N GLU A 114 7.05 11.14 -27.06
CA GLU A 114 6.87 9.99 -27.93
C GLU A 114 5.86 8.97 -27.38
N LYS A 115 5.16 8.30 -28.29
CA LYS A 115 4.13 7.31 -27.93
C LYS A 115 4.77 6.01 -27.42
N GLY A 116 3.98 5.20 -26.74
CA GLY A 116 4.40 3.85 -26.30
C GLY A 116 5.33 3.82 -25.08
N GLN A 117 5.57 4.98 -24.44
CA GLN A 117 6.36 5.04 -23.22
C GLN A 117 5.54 4.60 -22.01
N ARG A 118 6.12 3.70 -21.21
CA ARG A 118 5.48 3.17 -20.01
C ARG A 118 5.54 4.19 -18.88
N VAL A 119 4.38 4.52 -18.31
CA VAL A 119 4.29 5.33 -17.08
C VAL A 119 4.44 4.42 -15.86
N ASP A 120 5.32 4.80 -14.91
CA ASP A 120 5.47 4.08 -13.64
C ASP A 120 4.20 4.25 -12.78
N ASN A 121 3.72 3.15 -12.20
CA ASN A 121 2.59 3.12 -11.28
C ASN A 121 2.77 4.08 -10.09
N ARG A 122 4.00 4.35 -9.64
CA ARG A 122 4.32 5.33 -8.58
C ARG A 122 3.96 6.76 -8.96
N LYS A 123 3.97 7.08 -10.26
CA LYS A 123 3.61 8.41 -10.80
C LYS A 123 2.09 8.55 -11.00
N LEU A 124 1.30 7.51 -10.77
CA LEU A 124 -0.16 7.57 -10.85
C LEU A 124 -0.74 8.11 -9.53
N ALA A 125 -1.39 9.28 -9.60
CA ALA A 125 -2.21 9.78 -8.51
C ALA A 125 -3.37 8.82 -8.21
N GLY A 126 -3.85 8.77 -6.96
CA GLY A 126 -4.90 7.81 -6.54
C GLY A 126 -6.15 7.80 -7.45
N LYS A 127 -6.60 8.97 -7.93
CA LYS A 127 -7.73 9.07 -8.87
C LYS A 127 -7.46 8.42 -10.24
N LEU A 128 -6.21 8.44 -10.71
CA LEU A 128 -5.82 7.77 -11.96
C LEU A 128 -5.77 6.26 -11.76
N THR A 129 -5.26 5.79 -10.62
CA THR A 129 -5.28 4.35 -10.27
C THR A 129 -6.70 3.81 -10.25
N ASP A 130 -7.65 4.53 -9.64
CA ASP A 130 -9.05 4.10 -9.59
C ASP A 130 -9.66 3.98 -10.98
N LYS A 131 -9.40 4.95 -11.87
CA LYS A 131 -9.84 4.90 -13.28
C LYS A 131 -9.21 3.74 -14.03
N MET A 132 -7.91 3.52 -13.86
CA MET A 132 -7.19 2.39 -14.47
C MET A 132 -7.80 1.06 -14.05
N ILE A 133 -8.07 0.87 -12.75
CA ILE A 133 -8.72 -0.34 -12.24
C ILE A 133 -10.11 -0.54 -12.86
N GLN A 134 -10.91 0.54 -12.95
CA GLN A 134 -12.24 0.47 -13.56
C GLN A 134 -12.18 0.08 -15.04
N GLN A 135 -11.20 0.60 -15.78
CA GLN A 135 -10.99 0.28 -17.19
C GLN A 135 -10.42 -1.13 -17.41
N ALA A 136 -9.55 -1.59 -16.52
CA ALA A 136 -8.93 -2.91 -16.61
C ALA A 136 -9.81 -4.05 -16.08
N ARG A 137 -10.87 -3.75 -15.32
CA ARG A 137 -11.77 -4.76 -14.74
C ARG A 137 -12.60 -5.43 -15.83
N MET A 138 -12.36 -6.72 -16.03
CA MET A 138 -13.07 -7.55 -17.00
C MET A 138 -13.62 -8.83 -16.35
N LEU A 139 -14.85 -9.21 -16.68
CA LEU A 139 -15.44 -10.47 -16.20
C LEU A 139 -14.80 -11.67 -16.92
N PRO A 140 -14.70 -12.86 -16.29
CA PRO A 140 -14.04 -14.02 -16.90
C PRO A 140 -14.53 -14.38 -18.31
N HIS A 141 -15.84 -14.33 -18.56
CA HIS A 141 -16.39 -14.62 -19.89
C HIS A 141 -15.97 -13.57 -20.94
N GLN A 142 -15.89 -12.30 -20.55
CA GLN A 142 -15.42 -11.22 -21.44
C GLN A 142 -13.92 -11.35 -21.71
N MET A 143 -13.15 -11.82 -20.73
CA MET A 143 -11.71 -12.06 -20.86
C MET A 143 -11.41 -13.15 -21.89
N ARG A 144 -12.24 -14.19 -21.95
CA ARG A 144 -12.15 -15.24 -22.98
C ARG A 144 -12.26 -14.64 -24.40
N GLU A 145 -13.32 -13.88 -24.65
CA GLU A 145 -13.56 -13.21 -25.94
C GLU A 145 -12.50 -12.16 -26.27
N HIS A 146 -12.00 -11.45 -25.26
CA HIS A 146 -10.91 -10.50 -25.44
C HIS A 146 -9.62 -11.20 -25.89
N ASN A 147 -9.22 -12.28 -25.21
CA ASN A 147 -8.02 -13.04 -25.55
C ASN A 147 -8.10 -13.63 -26.96
N MET A 148 -9.26 -14.15 -27.38
CA MET A 148 -9.45 -14.64 -28.75
C MET A 148 -9.26 -13.53 -29.79
N ARG A 149 -9.85 -12.35 -29.56
CA ARG A 149 -9.64 -11.19 -30.44
C ARG A 149 -8.17 -10.75 -30.48
N GLN A 150 -7.46 -10.78 -29.35
CA GLN A 150 -6.03 -10.45 -29.32
C GLN A 150 -5.18 -11.45 -30.10
N LEU A 151 -5.47 -12.76 -29.99
CA LEU A 151 -4.80 -13.80 -30.78
C LEU A 151 -4.99 -13.60 -32.28
N GLN A 152 -6.22 -13.25 -32.70
CA GLN A 152 -6.53 -12.97 -34.09
C GLN A 152 -5.84 -11.69 -34.59
N GLN A 153 -5.90 -10.61 -33.83
CA GLN A 153 -5.23 -9.33 -34.17
C GLN A 153 -3.71 -9.49 -34.27
N ALA A 154 -3.12 -10.32 -33.41
CA ALA A 154 -1.70 -10.65 -33.44
C ALA A 154 -1.31 -11.65 -34.55
N LYS A 155 -2.27 -12.10 -35.38
CA LYS A 155 -2.08 -13.09 -36.45
C LYS A 155 -1.43 -14.38 -35.94
N LEU A 156 -1.79 -14.81 -34.74
CA LEU A 156 -1.20 -16.00 -34.12
C LEU A 156 -1.93 -17.29 -34.47
N LEU A 157 -3.19 -17.22 -34.93
CA LEU A 157 -4.06 -18.39 -35.20
C LEU A 157 -3.92 -18.94 -36.63
N ASP A 158 -3.79 -18.06 -37.62
CA ASP A 158 -4.05 -18.42 -39.02
C ASP A 158 -2.84 -19.01 -39.77
N GLY A 159 -1.76 -19.39 -39.07
CA GLY A 159 -0.50 -19.85 -39.70
C GLY A 159 0.24 -18.79 -40.52
N ASN A 160 -0.33 -17.59 -40.65
CA ASN A 160 0.20 -16.43 -41.37
C ASN A 160 1.35 -15.72 -40.63
N ASN A 161 2.00 -16.41 -39.71
CA ASN A 161 3.15 -15.90 -38.98
C ASN A 161 4.39 -16.67 -39.43
N ASP A 162 5.19 -16.04 -40.29
CA ASP A 162 6.37 -16.65 -40.91
C ASP A 162 7.37 -17.16 -39.87
N TYR A 163 7.50 -16.46 -38.73
CA TYR A 163 8.37 -16.89 -37.64
C TYR A 163 7.87 -18.19 -37.01
N LEU A 164 6.60 -18.28 -36.61
CA LEU A 164 6.05 -19.51 -36.03
C LEU A 164 6.10 -20.69 -37.01
N SER A 165 5.81 -20.42 -38.28
CA SER A 165 5.88 -21.41 -39.36
C SER A 165 7.30 -21.95 -39.57
N ALA A 166 8.34 -21.10 -39.50
CA ALA A 166 9.74 -21.53 -39.57
C ALA A 166 10.13 -22.49 -38.44
N PHE A 167 9.58 -22.29 -37.23
CA PHE A 167 9.78 -23.18 -36.08
C PHE A 167 8.77 -24.34 -36.01
N LYS A 168 7.89 -24.49 -37.00
CA LYS A 168 6.82 -25.51 -37.04
C LYS A 168 5.91 -25.45 -35.81
N VAL A 169 5.71 -24.26 -35.24
CA VAL A 169 4.82 -24.01 -34.11
C VAL A 169 3.43 -23.64 -34.63
N ARG A 170 2.40 -24.29 -34.08
CA ARG A 170 0.99 -23.97 -34.34
C ARG A 170 0.30 -23.63 -33.04
N THR A 171 -0.62 -22.67 -33.08
CA THR A 171 -1.45 -22.29 -31.94
C THR A 171 -2.82 -22.96 -32.05
N SER A 172 -3.44 -23.23 -30.91
CA SER A 172 -4.81 -23.71 -30.83
C SER A 172 -5.78 -22.52 -30.80
N ASP A 173 -6.92 -22.65 -31.48
CA ASP A 173 -8.05 -21.72 -31.41
C ASP A 173 -8.93 -21.94 -30.17
N SER A 174 -8.62 -22.99 -29.41
CA SER A 174 -9.38 -23.45 -28.26
C SER A 174 -8.55 -23.38 -26.99
N PHE A 175 -9.16 -22.89 -25.91
CA PHE A 175 -8.54 -22.86 -24.58
C PHE A 175 -8.34 -24.28 -24.03
N VAL A 176 -7.22 -24.51 -23.34
CA VAL A 176 -6.97 -25.75 -22.63
C VAL A 176 -8.07 -26.00 -21.58
N THR A 177 -8.69 -27.17 -21.63
CA THR A 177 -9.67 -27.63 -20.65
C THR A 177 -9.01 -28.57 -19.65
N SER A 178 -9.39 -28.45 -18.38
CA SER A 178 -8.97 -29.36 -17.32
C SER A 178 -10.15 -29.65 -16.40
N GLU A 179 -10.21 -30.86 -15.86
CA GLU A 179 -11.13 -31.19 -14.78
C GLU A 179 -10.70 -30.46 -13.50
N ALA A 180 -11.67 -29.92 -12.77
CA ALA A 180 -11.45 -29.24 -11.50
C ALA A 180 -12.40 -29.79 -10.44
N LYS A 181 -11.90 -29.95 -9.21
CA LYS A 181 -12.70 -30.41 -8.08
C LYS A 181 -13.11 -29.24 -7.21
N VAL A 182 -14.41 -29.05 -7.01
CA VAL A 182 -14.95 -28.10 -6.03
C VAL A 182 -14.89 -28.72 -4.64
N LEU A 183 -14.04 -28.17 -3.77
CA LEU A 183 -13.94 -28.62 -2.38
C LEU A 183 -15.10 -28.08 -1.53
N CYS A 184 -15.53 -28.87 -0.54
CA CYS A 184 -16.53 -28.40 0.40
C CYS A 184 -15.97 -27.28 1.28
N ALA A 185 -16.71 -26.19 1.45
CA ALA A 185 -16.33 -25.10 2.35
C ALA A 185 -16.30 -25.59 3.81
N PRO A 186 -15.29 -25.16 4.61
CA PRO A 186 -15.22 -25.50 6.01
C PRO A 186 -16.38 -24.87 6.79
N GLU A 187 -16.67 -25.44 7.96
CA GLU A 187 -17.54 -24.79 8.93
C GLU A 187 -16.81 -23.63 9.61
N ILE A 188 -17.54 -22.55 9.82
CA ILE A 188 -17.09 -21.34 10.51
C ILE A 188 -17.79 -21.30 11.86
N LYS A 189 -17.01 -21.45 12.92
CA LYS A 189 -17.49 -21.55 14.30
C LYS A 189 -17.33 -20.22 15.03
N TYR A 190 -18.46 -19.67 15.44
CA TYR A 190 -18.56 -18.58 16.41
C TYR A 190 -18.85 -19.18 17.78
N LYS A 191 -18.89 -18.35 18.83
CA LYS A 191 -19.15 -18.84 20.20
C LYS A 191 -20.54 -19.46 20.35
N THR A 192 -21.54 -18.84 19.72
CA THR A 192 -22.96 -19.21 19.86
C THR A 192 -23.59 -19.72 18.56
N SER A 193 -22.85 -19.76 17.46
CA SER A 193 -23.38 -20.17 16.16
C SER A 193 -22.32 -20.83 15.27
N VAL A 194 -22.79 -21.60 14.29
CA VAL A 194 -21.95 -22.22 13.26
C VAL A 194 -22.56 -21.87 11.91
N VAL A 195 -21.71 -21.46 10.97
CA VAL A 195 -22.11 -21.15 9.60
C VAL A 195 -21.28 -22.01 8.66
N GLN A 196 -21.95 -22.67 7.70
CA GLN A 196 -21.28 -23.37 6.62
C GLN A 196 -21.68 -22.74 5.29
N PRO A 197 -20.76 -22.08 4.57
CA PRO A 197 -21.04 -21.61 3.21
C PRO A 197 -21.48 -22.77 2.32
N ASP A 198 -22.42 -22.51 1.42
CA ASP A 198 -22.96 -23.54 0.55
C ASP A 198 -21.93 -24.01 -0.51
N ARG A 199 -22.24 -25.13 -1.17
CA ARG A 199 -21.41 -25.69 -2.25
C ARG A 199 -21.53 -24.90 -3.57
N SER A 200 -22.39 -23.88 -3.65
CA SER A 200 -22.57 -23.09 -4.87
C SER A 200 -21.39 -22.14 -5.15
N GLY A 201 -20.44 -22.05 -4.21
CA GLY A 201 -19.30 -21.13 -4.30
C GLY A 201 -19.61 -19.74 -3.72
N ALA A 202 -20.80 -19.54 -3.15
CA ALA A 202 -21.14 -18.32 -2.43
C ALA A 202 -20.40 -18.25 -1.09
N LEU A 203 -19.17 -17.75 -1.12
CA LEU A 203 -18.31 -17.57 0.06
C LEU A 203 -18.71 -16.37 0.93
N SER A 204 -19.83 -15.69 0.67
CA SER A 204 -20.28 -14.59 1.52
C SER A 204 -21.17 -15.11 2.64
N TRP A 205 -20.61 -15.25 3.85
CA TRP A 205 -21.43 -15.43 5.06
C TRP A 205 -21.59 -14.10 5.79
N ARG A 206 -22.76 -13.92 6.40
CA ARG A 206 -23.01 -12.84 7.35
C ARG A 206 -23.24 -13.44 8.71
N ILE A 207 -22.77 -12.74 9.72
CA ILE A 207 -22.99 -13.10 11.11
C ILE A 207 -24.43 -12.65 11.43
N GLY A 208 -25.29 -13.62 11.73
CA GLY A 208 -26.67 -13.35 12.13
C GLY A 208 -26.74 -12.51 13.42
N HIS A 209 -27.91 -11.94 13.69
CA HIS A 209 -28.17 -11.29 14.97
C HIS A 209 -27.94 -12.28 16.12
N GLY A 210 -27.27 -11.84 17.19
CA GLY A 210 -26.98 -12.65 18.39
C GLY A 210 -25.76 -13.57 18.31
N ALA A 211 -25.10 -13.67 17.14
CA ALA A 211 -23.86 -14.43 17.04
C ALA A 211 -22.69 -13.66 17.65
N GLN A 212 -21.98 -14.28 18.60
CA GLN A 212 -20.86 -13.68 19.32
C GLN A 212 -19.51 -14.12 18.75
N PHE A 213 -18.50 -13.27 18.91
CA PHE A 213 -17.12 -13.67 18.58
C PHE A 213 -16.73 -14.92 19.34
N PHE A 214 -15.94 -15.79 18.70
CA PHE A 214 -15.46 -17.03 19.32
C PHE A 214 -14.76 -16.76 20.66
N GLN A 215 -13.86 -15.77 20.66
CA GLN A 215 -13.27 -15.19 21.86
C GLN A 215 -13.42 -13.66 21.77
N PRO A 216 -14.41 -13.07 22.45
CA PRO A 216 -14.55 -11.62 22.47
C PRO A 216 -13.48 -10.99 23.36
N ALA A 217 -12.93 -9.85 22.94
CA ALA A 217 -11.95 -9.09 23.70
C ALA A 217 -12.58 -8.21 24.78
N THR A 218 -11.77 -7.90 25.80
CA THR A 218 -12.06 -6.88 26.81
C THR A 218 -11.25 -5.63 26.49
N VAL A 219 -11.93 -4.51 26.31
CA VAL A 219 -11.33 -3.21 26.01
C VAL A 219 -11.59 -2.27 27.18
N LYS A 220 -10.51 -1.77 27.77
CA LYS A 220 -10.52 -0.78 28.85
C LYS A 220 -10.51 0.61 28.23
N ASP A 221 -9.59 1.47 28.62
CA ASP A 221 -9.45 2.83 28.12
C ASP A 221 -9.00 2.87 26.65
N VAL A 222 -9.60 3.78 25.88
CA VAL A 222 -9.32 4.05 24.47
C VAL A 222 -9.03 5.54 24.30
N SER A 223 -7.97 5.88 23.58
CA SER A 223 -7.79 7.26 23.10
C SER A 223 -8.31 7.37 21.68
N LEU A 224 -9.16 8.35 21.39
CA LEU A 224 -9.62 8.65 20.04
C LEU A 224 -9.02 9.97 19.59
N VAL A 225 -8.05 9.88 18.67
CA VAL A 225 -7.37 11.03 18.07
C VAL A 225 -8.09 11.44 16.79
N VAL A 226 -8.48 12.71 16.71
CA VAL A 226 -9.02 13.35 15.50
C VAL A 226 -7.96 14.28 14.93
N PHE A 227 -7.42 13.92 13.77
CA PHE A 227 -6.42 14.75 13.10
C PHE A 227 -7.06 15.91 12.36
N ASP A 228 -6.49 17.11 12.50
CA ASP A 228 -6.87 18.34 11.78
C ASP A 228 -8.37 18.64 11.81
N LYS A 229 -9.01 18.31 12.95
CA LYS A 229 -10.46 18.44 13.15
C LYS A 229 -11.26 17.80 12.01
N ALA A 230 -10.84 16.63 11.52
CA ALA A 230 -11.48 15.93 10.42
C ALA A 230 -12.99 15.70 10.63
N ILE A 231 -13.39 15.44 11.88
CA ILE A 231 -14.77 15.32 12.35
C ILE A 231 -14.96 16.11 13.65
N SER A 232 -16.20 16.41 14.03
CA SER A 232 -16.48 17.07 15.31
C SER A 232 -16.25 16.12 16.49
N THR A 233 -16.07 16.67 17.70
CA THR A 233 -15.98 15.87 18.94
C THR A 233 -17.24 15.03 19.17
N ASN A 234 -18.41 15.54 18.80
CA ASN A 234 -19.68 14.82 18.90
C ASN A 234 -19.70 13.63 17.94
N ASP A 235 -19.34 13.84 16.67
CA ASP A 235 -19.26 12.76 15.67
C ASP A 235 -18.26 11.68 16.08
N ALA A 236 -17.12 12.07 16.66
CA ALA A 236 -16.11 11.14 17.16
C ALA A 236 -16.66 10.30 18.33
N SER A 237 -17.40 10.93 19.23
CA SER A 237 -18.06 10.25 20.35
C SER A 237 -19.15 9.29 19.86
N ASP A 238 -19.97 9.71 18.89
CA ASP A 238 -21.04 8.89 18.30
C ASP A 238 -20.47 7.69 17.54
N PHE A 239 -19.35 7.88 16.83
CA PHE A 239 -18.61 6.81 16.18
C PHE A 239 -18.12 5.77 17.20
N TYR A 240 -17.47 6.21 18.27
CA TYR A 240 -17.01 5.30 19.32
C TYR A 240 -18.18 4.56 19.99
N ARG A 241 -19.27 5.26 20.33
CA ARG A 241 -20.45 4.63 20.94
C ARG A 241 -21.09 3.59 20.02
N SER A 242 -21.18 3.85 18.72
CA SER A 242 -21.66 2.86 17.73
C SER A 242 -20.76 1.63 17.69
N LEU A 243 -19.43 1.81 17.74
CA LEU A 243 -18.46 0.73 17.77
C LEU A 243 -18.53 -0.08 19.07
N ALA A 244 -18.61 0.59 20.23
CA ALA A 244 -18.73 -0.04 21.53
C ALA A 244 -20.02 -0.86 21.65
N ARG A 245 -21.15 -0.29 21.23
CA ARG A 245 -22.44 -1.01 21.18
C ARG A 245 -22.36 -2.26 20.30
N ALA A 246 -21.85 -2.12 19.08
CA ALA A 246 -21.72 -3.26 18.17
C ALA A 246 -20.76 -4.33 18.72
N GLY A 247 -19.70 -3.93 19.44
CA GLY A 247 -18.82 -4.84 20.15
C GLY A 247 -19.52 -5.63 21.24
N ARG A 248 -20.33 -4.96 22.08
CA ARG A 248 -21.15 -5.63 23.11
C ARG A 248 -22.16 -6.60 22.51
N ASP A 249 -22.79 -6.24 21.39
CA ASP A 249 -23.69 -7.14 20.65
C ASP A 249 -22.97 -8.42 20.17
N ARG A 250 -21.64 -8.36 19.99
CA ARG A 250 -20.76 -9.49 19.63
C ARG A 250 -20.04 -10.12 20.84
N GLY A 251 -20.42 -9.74 22.06
CA GLY A 251 -19.93 -10.32 23.31
C GLY A 251 -18.66 -9.66 23.88
N MET A 252 -18.15 -8.58 23.28
CA MET A 252 -17.01 -7.83 23.81
C MET A 252 -17.36 -7.09 25.09
N VAL A 253 -16.39 -6.95 25.99
CA VAL A 253 -16.51 -6.10 27.17
C VAL A 253 -15.91 -4.74 26.83
N VAL A 254 -16.76 -3.75 26.55
CA VAL A 254 -16.35 -2.39 26.19
C VAL A 254 -17.35 -1.38 26.77
N GLN A 255 -16.83 -0.33 27.42
CA GLN A 255 -17.65 0.71 28.04
C GLN A 255 -17.85 1.90 27.09
N ASP A 256 -19.01 2.55 27.17
CA ASP A 256 -19.36 3.70 26.32
C ASP A 256 -18.55 4.96 26.62
N ASN A 257 -18.12 5.12 27.87
CA ASN A 257 -17.37 6.26 28.38
C ASN A 257 -15.86 6.01 28.47
N ALA A 258 -15.36 4.85 28.04
CA ALA A 258 -13.94 4.53 28.08
C ALA A 258 -13.11 5.27 26.99
N VAL A 259 -13.65 6.31 26.36
CA VAL A 259 -12.97 7.05 25.29
C VAL A 259 -12.54 8.45 25.74
N LYS A 260 -11.25 8.76 25.58
CA LYS A 260 -10.72 10.12 25.65
C LYS A 260 -10.50 10.66 24.25
N ILE A 261 -11.26 11.69 23.87
CA ILE A 261 -11.14 12.33 22.54
C ILE A 261 -10.06 13.43 22.59
N THR A 262 -9.15 13.42 21.64
CA THR A 262 -8.05 14.40 21.53
C THR A 262 -7.96 14.87 20.08
N ASN A 263 -7.83 16.18 19.86
CA ASN A 263 -7.55 16.71 18.53
C ASN A 263 -6.05 16.96 18.42
N LEU A 264 -5.42 16.49 17.35
CA LEU A 264 -4.00 16.71 17.08
C LEU A 264 -3.80 17.26 15.66
N PRO A 265 -2.85 18.17 15.44
CA PRO A 265 -2.42 18.56 14.10
C PRO A 265 -1.58 17.44 13.47
N SER A 266 -1.81 17.11 12.20
CA SER A 266 -1.05 16.06 11.51
C SER A 266 0.39 16.46 11.17
N GLU A 267 0.66 17.76 11.11
CA GLU A 267 1.97 18.33 10.77
C GLU A 267 2.95 18.41 11.94
N LEU A 268 2.48 18.31 13.20
CA LEU A 268 3.34 18.39 14.37
C LEU A 268 3.67 17.00 14.91
N GLU A 269 4.73 16.41 14.36
CA GLU A 269 5.23 15.08 14.75
C GLU A 269 5.53 14.97 16.26
N SER A 270 6.03 16.04 16.89
CA SER A 270 6.35 16.08 18.32
C SER A 270 5.12 15.87 19.22
N GLU A 271 3.99 16.52 18.91
CA GLU A 271 2.75 16.37 19.68
C GLU A 271 2.17 14.95 19.53
N ILE A 272 2.27 14.38 18.34
CA ILE A 272 1.85 13.01 18.08
C ILE A 272 2.71 12.04 18.90
N GLU A 273 4.04 12.19 18.88
CA GLU A 273 4.94 11.33 19.65
C GLU A 273 4.69 11.45 21.16
N GLU A 274 4.49 12.66 21.68
CA GLU A 274 4.14 12.88 23.08
C GLU A 274 2.82 12.21 23.47
N HIS A 275 1.79 12.32 22.62
CA HIS A 275 0.51 11.66 22.86
C HIS A 275 0.65 10.14 22.92
N PHE A 276 1.39 9.54 21.97
CA PHE A 276 1.66 8.09 21.97
C PHE A 276 2.44 7.65 23.22
N ARG A 277 3.46 8.42 23.63
CA ARG A 277 4.19 8.19 24.89
C ARG A 277 3.27 8.24 26.10
N SER A 278 2.36 9.20 26.16
CA SER A 278 1.42 9.36 27.27
C SER A 278 0.44 8.18 27.41
N CYS A 279 0.08 7.56 26.29
CA CYS A 279 -0.86 6.44 26.19
C CYS A 279 -0.22 5.07 26.43
N SER A 280 1.10 4.94 26.27
CA SER A 280 1.80 3.66 26.38
C SER A 280 1.59 2.98 27.73
N GLY A 281 1.14 1.72 27.71
CA GLY A 281 0.80 0.93 28.90
C GLY A 281 -0.48 1.36 29.65
N LYS A 282 -1.16 2.42 29.22
CA LYS A 282 -2.34 2.98 29.92
C LYS A 282 -3.65 2.77 29.18
N VAL A 283 -3.61 2.70 27.85
CA VAL A 283 -4.81 2.47 27.01
C VAL A 283 -4.75 1.09 26.35
N SER A 284 -5.91 0.49 26.08
CA SER A 284 -6.01 -0.71 25.25
C SER A 284 -5.61 -0.42 23.80
N MET A 285 -5.99 0.75 23.27
CA MET A 285 -5.60 1.17 21.92
C MET A 285 -5.84 2.67 21.67
N ILE A 286 -5.28 3.16 20.56
CA ILE A 286 -5.57 4.47 19.98
C ILE A 286 -6.38 4.30 18.68
N LEU A 287 -7.58 4.89 18.65
CA LEU A 287 -8.36 5.08 17.43
C LEU A 287 -7.96 6.41 16.78
N CYS A 288 -7.73 6.40 15.47
CA CYS A 288 -7.32 7.61 14.75
C CYS A 288 -8.27 7.90 13.60
N VAL A 289 -8.67 9.17 13.46
CA VAL A 289 -9.55 9.64 12.38
C VAL A 289 -8.86 10.74 11.59
N THR A 290 -8.74 10.56 10.28
CA THR A 290 -8.20 11.54 9.31
C THR A 290 -9.25 11.89 8.26
N ARG A 291 -8.99 12.93 7.43
CA ARG A 291 -9.93 13.32 6.38
C ARG A 291 -9.97 12.30 5.24
N GLU A 292 -8.80 11.84 4.81
CA GLU A 292 -8.66 10.96 3.65
C GLU A 292 -8.29 9.53 4.06
N LYS A 293 -8.56 8.56 3.17
CA LYS A 293 -8.21 7.15 3.43
C LYS A 293 -6.70 6.88 3.35
N LYS A 294 -5.99 7.63 2.50
CA LYS A 294 -4.54 7.54 2.29
C LYS A 294 -3.89 8.83 2.79
N ASP A 295 -4.08 9.11 4.07
CA ASP A 295 -3.52 10.30 4.71
C ASP A 295 -2.00 10.13 4.93
N PRO A 296 -1.16 11.13 4.60
CA PRO A 296 0.29 11.08 4.80
C PRO A 296 0.72 10.77 6.24
N VAL A 297 -0.08 11.15 7.25
CA VAL A 297 0.24 10.88 8.67
C VAL A 297 0.25 9.38 8.99
N HIS A 298 -0.29 8.53 8.11
CA HIS A 298 -0.44 7.10 8.36
C HIS A 298 0.89 6.40 8.65
N ASP A 299 1.93 6.69 7.87
CA ASP A 299 3.21 6.01 7.99
C ASP A 299 3.92 6.41 9.30
N PHE A 300 3.85 7.71 9.64
CA PHE A 300 4.35 8.22 10.91
C PHE A 300 3.61 7.61 12.11
N LEU A 301 2.28 7.50 12.03
CA LEU A 301 1.46 6.83 13.04
C LEU A 301 1.86 5.37 13.23
N LYS A 302 2.19 4.65 12.15
CA LYS A 302 2.69 3.26 12.23
C LYS A 302 4.08 3.15 12.82
N LEU A 303 4.95 4.14 12.57
CA LEU A 303 6.23 4.24 13.26
C LEU A 303 6.02 4.45 14.77
N MET A 304 5.11 5.33 15.18
CA MET A 304 4.81 5.58 16.60
C MET A 304 4.16 4.38 17.30
N GLU A 305 3.26 3.65 16.62
CA GLU A 305 2.72 2.37 17.10
C GLU A 305 3.84 1.39 17.45
N ALA A 306 4.82 1.26 16.55
CA ALA A 306 5.95 0.37 16.77
C ALA A 306 6.89 0.85 17.88
N ARG A 307 7.19 2.15 17.91
CA ARG A 307 8.10 2.76 18.90
C ARG A 307 7.54 2.70 20.33
N HIS A 308 6.25 3.00 20.50
CA HIS A 308 5.62 3.11 21.82
C HIS A 308 4.83 1.86 22.22
N LYS A 309 4.80 0.84 21.37
CA LYS A 309 4.11 -0.44 21.59
C LYS A 309 2.62 -0.28 21.87
N VAL A 310 1.97 0.71 21.25
CA VAL A 310 0.52 0.98 21.41
C VAL A 310 -0.25 0.57 20.17
N VAL A 311 -1.24 -0.29 20.35
CA VAL A 311 -2.09 -0.75 19.25
C VAL A 311 -2.90 0.42 18.69
N THR A 312 -2.90 0.57 17.36
CA THR A 312 -3.69 1.62 16.69
C THR A 312 -4.73 1.07 15.74
N GLN A 313 -5.83 1.80 15.53
CA GLN A 313 -6.72 1.58 14.38
C GLN A 313 -7.11 2.90 13.73
N HIS A 314 -6.65 3.07 12.49
CA HIS A 314 -6.83 4.25 11.67
C HIS A 314 -8.05 4.10 10.74
N VAL A 315 -8.92 5.10 10.71
CA VAL A 315 -10.09 5.20 9.82
C VAL A 315 -10.18 6.59 9.20
N SER A 316 -10.76 6.69 8.01
CA SER A 316 -11.07 8.00 7.41
C SER A 316 -12.39 8.56 7.96
N LYS A 317 -12.60 9.86 7.80
CA LYS A 317 -13.86 10.57 8.07
C LYS A 317 -15.04 9.83 7.45
N GLN A 318 -14.95 9.48 6.17
CA GLN A 318 -16.02 8.76 5.47
C GLN A 318 -16.35 7.43 6.14
N THR A 319 -15.33 6.70 6.61
CA THR A 319 -15.50 5.42 7.31
C THR A 319 -16.14 5.61 8.68
N ALA A 320 -15.66 6.60 9.46
CA ALA A 320 -16.20 6.91 10.78
C ALA A 320 -17.68 7.33 10.70
N MET A 321 -18.02 8.26 9.79
CA MET A 321 -19.40 8.71 9.60
C MET A 321 -20.31 7.60 9.07
N ALA A 322 -19.82 6.72 8.20
CA ALA A 322 -20.58 5.56 7.75
C ALA A 322 -20.91 4.60 8.89
N CYS A 323 -20.06 4.48 9.91
CA CYS A 323 -20.33 3.62 11.07
C CYS A 323 -21.50 4.12 11.94
N VAL A 324 -21.83 5.40 11.87
CA VAL A 324 -22.95 6.03 12.60
C VAL A 324 -24.22 6.08 11.74
N GLY A 325 -24.08 6.23 10.42
CA GLY A 325 -25.19 6.45 9.49
C GLY A 325 -26.03 5.21 9.15
N LYS A 326 -27.28 5.45 8.73
CA LYS A 326 -28.17 4.41 8.19
C LYS A 326 -27.54 3.78 6.94
N GLY A 327 -27.46 2.45 6.91
CA GLY A 327 -26.89 1.68 5.79
C GLY A 327 -25.40 1.34 5.88
N GLY A 328 -24.68 1.85 6.89
CA GLY A 328 -23.25 1.56 7.08
C GLY A 328 -22.93 0.38 7.98
N ALA A 329 -23.91 -0.48 8.30
CA ALA A 329 -23.74 -1.66 9.16
C ALA A 329 -22.57 -2.56 8.73
N LYS A 330 -22.36 -2.73 7.41
CA LYS A 330 -21.23 -3.49 6.86
C LYS A 330 -19.87 -2.84 7.16
N THR A 331 -19.80 -1.51 7.10
CA THR A 331 -18.58 -0.76 7.41
C THR A 331 -18.25 -0.89 8.89
N LEU A 332 -19.25 -0.69 9.75
CA LEU A 332 -19.13 -0.88 11.19
C LEU A 332 -18.66 -2.29 11.55
N GLU A 333 -19.27 -3.32 10.96
CA GLU A 333 -18.88 -4.71 11.19
C GLU A 333 -17.42 -4.98 10.78
N ASN A 334 -16.97 -4.48 9.63
CA ASN A 334 -15.58 -4.64 9.20
C ASN A 334 -14.58 -3.91 10.12
N VAL A 335 -14.94 -2.74 10.63
CA VAL A 335 -14.14 -2.01 11.63
C VAL A 335 -14.09 -2.81 12.94
N LEU A 336 -15.23 -3.35 13.36
CA LEU A 336 -15.35 -4.15 14.59
C LEU A 336 -14.56 -5.45 14.54
N LEU A 337 -14.56 -6.16 13.40
CA LEU A 337 -13.76 -7.38 13.21
C LEU A 337 -12.27 -7.13 13.47
N LYS A 338 -11.75 -5.97 13.04
CA LYS A 338 -10.37 -5.56 13.30
C LYS A 338 -10.18 -5.10 14.74
N PHE A 339 -11.16 -4.40 15.31
CA PHE A 339 -11.14 -3.93 16.68
C PHE A 339 -11.02 -5.10 17.67
N ASN A 340 -11.79 -6.18 17.49
CA ASN A 340 -11.73 -7.36 18.35
C ASN A 340 -10.35 -8.05 18.28
N VAL A 341 -9.84 -8.33 17.08
CA VAL A 341 -8.52 -8.98 16.90
C VAL A 341 -7.40 -8.11 17.46
N LYS A 342 -7.44 -6.79 17.26
CA LYS A 342 -6.42 -5.88 17.80
C LYS A 342 -6.36 -5.84 19.33
N ASN A 343 -7.47 -6.15 19.99
CA ASN A 343 -7.55 -6.22 21.45
C ASN A 343 -7.46 -7.66 21.99
N GLY A 344 -6.90 -8.61 21.21
CA GLY A 344 -6.64 -9.97 21.70
C GLY A 344 -7.78 -10.97 21.45
N GLY A 345 -8.85 -10.56 20.78
CA GLY A 345 -10.00 -11.42 20.50
C GLY A 345 -9.81 -12.35 19.28
N VAL A 346 -10.62 -13.40 19.21
CA VAL A 346 -10.74 -14.32 18.07
C VAL A 346 -12.15 -14.21 17.52
N ASN A 347 -12.29 -13.78 16.26
CA ASN A 347 -13.61 -13.57 15.67
C ASN A 347 -14.36 -14.89 15.45
N HIS A 348 -13.70 -15.87 14.84
CA HIS A 348 -14.24 -17.20 14.55
C HIS A 348 -13.09 -18.22 14.44
N THR A 349 -13.43 -19.51 14.52
CA THR A 349 -12.55 -20.62 14.20
C THR A 349 -13.11 -21.43 13.04
N ILE A 350 -12.32 -22.36 12.49
CA ILE A 350 -12.75 -23.23 11.39
C ILE A 350 -12.80 -24.69 11.84
N SER A 351 -13.69 -25.47 11.24
CA SER A 351 -13.69 -26.92 11.35
C SER A 351 -14.02 -27.61 10.02
N ALA A 352 -13.69 -28.90 9.95
CA ALA A 352 -13.98 -29.74 8.80
C ALA A 352 -15.43 -29.62 8.34
N ALA A 353 -15.62 -29.55 7.02
CA ALA A 353 -16.94 -29.49 6.40
C ALA A 353 -17.77 -30.74 6.74
N ARG A 354 -19.01 -30.58 7.25
CA ARG A 354 -19.90 -31.73 7.50
C ARG A 354 -20.14 -32.57 6.24
N ALA A 355 -20.30 -31.88 5.12
CA ALA A 355 -20.53 -32.50 3.82
C ALA A 355 -19.32 -33.26 3.26
N ALA A 356 -18.15 -33.18 3.91
CA ALA A 356 -16.96 -33.97 3.60
C ALA A 356 -16.79 -35.18 4.53
N LEU A 357 -17.68 -35.38 5.50
CA LEU A 357 -17.67 -36.53 6.39
C LEU A 357 -18.30 -37.74 5.70
N GLY A 358 -17.67 -38.91 5.84
CA GLY A 358 -18.16 -40.18 5.31
C GLY A 358 -17.45 -41.37 5.96
N GLY A 359 -18.02 -42.57 5.84
CA GLY A 359 -17.39 -43.81 6.28
C GLY A 359 -17.05 -43.88 7.78
N GLY A 360 -17.90 -43.30 8.65
CA GLY A 360 -17.69 -43.28 10.11
C GLY A 360 -16.67 -42.24 10.60
N THR A 361 -16.06 -41.45 9.72
CA THR A 361 -15.10 -40.39 10.11
C THR A 361 -15.84 -39.19 10.71
N THR A 362 -15.45 -38.77 11.91
CA THR A 362 -16.04 -37.63 12.61
C THR A 362 -15.29 -36.32 12.29
N GLN A 363 -15.91 -35.18 12.58
CA GLN A 363 -15.20 -33.89 12.49
C GLN A 363 -14.00 -33.83 13.44
N GLN A 364 -14.09 -34.49 14.60
CA GLN A 364 -13.00 -34.51 15.57
C GLN A 364 -11.79 -35.23 14.99
N ASP A 365 -11.99 -36.34 14.26
CA ASP A 365 -10.91 -37.07 13.60
C ASP A 365 -10.21 -36.19 12.56
N ILE A 366 -10.99 -35.53 11.69
CA ILE A 366 -10.43 -34.67 10.64
C ILE A 366 -9.75 -33.45 11.24
N ASN A 367 -10.39 -32.76 12.19
CA ASN A 367 -9.79 -31.59 12.86
C ASN A 367 -8.52 -31.99 13.63
N GLY A 368 -8.52 -33.16 14.27
CA GLY A 368 -7.35 -33.74 14.92
C GLY A 368 -6.21 -33.92 13.93
N ARG A 369 -6.49 -34.56 12.79
CA ARG A 369 -5.51 -34.73 11.71
C ARG A 369 -5.05 -33.40 11.12
N LEU A 370 -5.92 -32.41 10.94
CA LEU A 370 -5.58 -31.14 10.27
C LEU A 370 -4.87 -30.14 11.18
N PHE A 371 -5.21 -30.09 12.46
CA PHE A 371 -4.81 -29.00 13.36
C PHE A 371 -4.06 -29.47 14.61
N SER A 372 -4.25 -30.72 15.08
CA SER A 372 -3.58 -31.19 16.29
C SER A 372 -2.09 -31.36 16.06
N GLY A 373 -1.27 -30.82 16.98
CA GLY A 373 0.19 -30.89 16.89
C GLY A 373 0.82 -30.10 15.74
N LYS A 374 0.04 -29.33 14.97
CA LYS A 374 0.51 -28.62 13.78
C LYS A 374 0.65 -27.12 14.01
N MET A 375 1.72 -26.54 13.48
CA MET A 375 1.95 -25.10 13.44
C MET A 375 1.93 -24.63 12.00
N PHE A 376 1.08 -23.66 11.69
CA PHE A 376 1.04 -23.02 10.39
C PHE A 376 1.97 -21.81 10.40
N VAL A 377 2.86 -21.72 9.41
CA VAL A 377 3.82 -20.61 9.26
C VAL A 377 3.66 -20.00 7.88
N GLY A 378 3.52 -18.68 7.84
CA GLY A 378 3.47 -17.90 6.61
C GLY A 378 4.68 -16.98 6.53
N PHE A 379 5.27 -16.90 5.33
CA PHE A 379 6.35 -15.98 5.00
C PHE A 379 5.88 -15.04 3.89
N GLU A 380 6.24 -13.77 3.99
CA GLU A 380 5.97 -12.76 2.99
C GLU A 380 7.23 -11.91 2.81
N LEU A 381 7.58 -11.61 1.56
CA LEU A 381 8.70 -10.73 1.23
C LEU A 381 8.17 -9.50 0.51
N SER A 382 8.62 -8.34 0.96
CA SER A 382 8.38 -7.07 0.28
C SER A 382 9.72 -6.50 -0.15
N HIS A 383 9.94 -6.43 -1.46
CA HIS A 383 11.14 -5.84 -2.03
C HIS A 383 11.03 -4.33 -2.13
N ALA A 384 12.18 -3.66 -2.19
CA ALA A 384 12.26 -2.28 -2.64
C ALA A 384 11.59 -2.15 -4.01
N GLY A 385 10.93 -1.02 -4.25
CA GLY A 385 10.35 -0.83 -5.57
C GLY A 385 11.45 -0.58 -6.63
N VAL A 386 11.06 -0.75 -7.89
CA VAL A 386 11.96 -0.83 -9.04
C VAL A 386 12.90 0.39 -9.14
N GLN A 387 14.21 0.17 -9.24
CA GLN A 387 15.17 1.23 -9.60
C GLN A 387 14.98 1.61 -11.07
N ASN A 388 15.05 2.91 -11.37
CA ASN A 388 15.01 3.40 -12.75
C ASN A 388 16.29 2.95 -13.50
N LEU A 389 16.30 3.08 -14.83
CA LEU A 389 17.43 2.62 -15.65
C LEU A 389 18.72 3.41 -15.36
N TYR A 390 18.59 4.71 -15.10
CA TYR A 390 19.70 5.60 -14.79
C TYR A 390 20.44 5.15 -13.52
N ASP A 391 19.72 4.97 -12.40
CA ASP A 391 20.26 4.52 -11.11
C ASP A 391 21.03 3.19 -11.26
N ARG A 392 20.53 2.28 -12.10
CA ARG A 392 21.22 1.00 -12.40
C ARG A 392 22.50 1.21 -13.20
N GLN A 393 22.47 2.10 -14.19
CA GLN A 393 23.63 2.39 -15.03
C GLN A 393 24.75 3.07 -14.24
N VAL A 394 24.41 3.92 -13.26
CA VAL A 394 25.40 4.54 -12.36
C VAL A 394 25.73 3.67 -11.14
N ALA A 395 25.27 2.42 -11.11
CA ALA A 395 25.46 1.47 -10.02
C ALA A 395 25.08 2.03 -8.63
N GLU A 396 24.04 2.87 -8.57
CA GLU A 396 23.53 3.41 -7.32
C GLU A 396 22.91 2.28 -6.48
N ARG A 397 23.33 2.18 -5.22
CA ARG A 397 22.81 1.14 -4.30
C ARG A 397 21.31 1.32 -4.06
N VAL A 398 20.59 0.21 -4.01
CA VAL A 398 19.18 0.20 -3.61
C VAL A 398 19.07 0.73 -2.17
N LYS A 399 18.36 1.85 -1.99
CA LYS A 399 18.25 2.54 -0.69
C LYS A 399 17.32 1.82 0.29
N GLU A 400 16.33 1.09 -0.22
CA GLU A 400 15.34 0.39 0.58
C GLU A 400 15.73 -1.10 0.73
N PRO A 401 15.71 -1.67 1.94
CA PRO A 401 15.97 -3.09 2.12
C PRO A 401 14.76 -3.93 1.70
N THR A 402 15.00 -5.20 1.38
CA THR A 402 13.92 -6.19 1.33
C THR A 402 13.45 -6.50 2.76
N VAL A 403 12.15 -6.44 3.00
CA VAL A 403 11.54 -6.75 4.31
C VAL A 403 10.96 -8.15 4.28
N VAL A 404 11.33 -8.98 5.25
CA VAL A 404 10.78 -10.34 5.42
C VAL A 404 9.81 -10.34 6.61
N GLY A 405 8.54 -10.59 6.32
CA GLY A 405 7.50 -10.83 7.31
C GLY A 405 7.33 -12.31 7.60
N LYS A 406 7.36 -12.69 8.88
CA LYS A 406 7.03 -14.05 9.33
C LYS A 406 5.81 -14.03 10.25
N ARG A 407 4.89 -14.98 10.05
CA ARG A 407 3.72 -15.20 10.90
C ARG A 407 3.61 -16.66 11.27
N ARG A 408 3.16 -16.94 12.49
CA ARG A 408 2.90 -18.31 12.97
C ARG A 408 1.53 -18.38 13.65
N ALA A 409 0.84 -19.51 13.49
CA ALA A 409 -0.33 -19.82 14.29
C ALA A 409 0.11 -20.11 15.73
N VAL A 410 -0.64 -19.57 16.68
CA VAL A 410 -0.43 -19.78 18.13
C VAL A 410 -1.65 -20.52 18.67
N LYS A 411 -1.46 -21.50 19.55
CA LYS A 411 -2.58 -22.20 20.21
C LYS A 411 -3.40 -21.18 20.99
N LEU A 412 -4.73 -21.29 20.95
CA LEU A 412 -5.62 -20.39 21.70
C LEU A 412 -5.30 -20.36 23.21
N SER A 413 -4.87 -21.50 23.79
CA SER A 413 -4.48 -21.60 25.20
C SER A 413 -3.22 -20.82 25.57
N MET A 414 -2.43 -20.38 24.58
CA MET A 414 -1.24 -19.55 24.79
C MET A 414 -1.56 -18.05 24.71
N LEU A 415 -2.79 -17.67 24.31
CA LEU A 415 -3.22 -16.27 24.26
C LEU A 415 -3.50 -15.68 25.66
N SER A 416 -3.64 -16.52 26.69
CA SER A 416 -3.92 -16.12 28.08
C SER A 416 -2.69 -15.92 28.96
N SER A 417 -1.47 -16.14 28.45
CA SER A 417 -0.23 -16.05 29.23
C SER A 417 0.79 -15.21 28.47
N PRO A 418 1.27 -14.05 29.00
CA PRO A 418 2.29 -13.26 28.32
C PRO A 418 3.45 -14.18 27.96
N CYS A 419 3.65 -14.42 26.66
CA CYS A 419 4.74 -15.30 26.23
C CYS A 419 6.04 -14.60 26.55
N CYS A 420 6.67 -14.95 27.67
CA CYS A 420 8.07 -14.67 27.90
C CYS A 420 8.88 -15.58 26.96
N PHE A 421 9.30 -15.08 25.80
CA PHE A 421 10.46 -15.65 25.12
C PHE A 421 11.69 -14.89 25.61
N CYS A 422 12.34 -15.45 26.65
CA CYS A 422 13.65 -15.00 27.13
C CYS A 422 14.67 -15.10 25.96
N HIS A 423 15.45 -14.04 25.73
CA HIS A 423 16.62 -14.11 24.85
C HIS A 423 17.67 -15.04 25.49
N ALA A 424 18.51 -15.68 24.68
CA ALA A 424 19.57 -16.59 25.15
C ALA A 424 20.61 -15.93 26.09
N ASN A 425 20.53 -14.62 26.34
CA ASN A 425 21.41 -13.86 27.22
C ASN A 425 20.73 -13.31 28.50
N ASP A 426 19.45 -13.63 28.77
CA ASP A 426 18.79 -13.19 30.01
C ASP A 426 19.09 -14.14 31.18
N THR A 427 19.92 -13.69 32.12
CA THR A 427 20.34 -14.46 33.31
C THR A 427 19.28 -14.53 34.43
N HIS A 428 18.05 -14.10 34.18
CA HIS A 428 16.94 -14.03 35.15
C HIS A 428 15.64 -14.69 34.65
N CYS A 429 15.72 -15.84 33.97
CA CYS A 429 14.54 -16.62 33.55
C CYS A 429 14.30 -17.80 34.54
N PRO A 430 13.10 -17.96 35.14
CA PRO A 430 12.79 -19.09 36.02
C PRO A 430 12.79 -20.43 35.25
N ALA A 431 13.28 -21.49 35.88
CA ALA A 431 13.48 -22.82 35.28
C ALA A 431 12.19 -23.48 34.71
N SER A 432 11.00 -22.99 35.04
CA SER A 432 9.72 -23.51 34.52
C SER A 432 9.44 -23.15 33.05
N CYS A 433 10.26 -22.30 32.42
CA CYS A 433 10.13 -21.91 31.01
C CYS A 433 10.85 -22.84 30.01
N LEU A 434 11.62 -23.84 30.49
CA LEU A 434 12.37 -24.77 29.64
C LEU A 434 11.56 -26.07 29.42
N VAL A 435 10.59 -26.04 28.50
CA VAL A 435 10.06 -27.28 27.92
C VAL A 435 9.96 -27.15 26.40
N ALA A 436 11.09 -27.39 25.75
CA ALA A 436 11.15 -27.96 24.40
C ALA A 436 12.40 -28.86 24.33
N PRO A 437 12.26 -30.16 24.00
CA PRO A 437 13.41 -31.05 23.92
C PRO A 437 14.23 -30.75 22.66
N ASN A 438 15.54 -30.61 22.83
CA ASN A 438 16.62 -30.79 21.87
C ASN A 438 16.34 -30.39 20.40
N LEU A 439 16.59 -29.12 20.09
CA LEU A 439 17.00 -28.70 18.74
C LEU A 439 18.48 -28.29 18.81
N PRO A 440 19.35 -28.72 17.87
CA PRO A 440 20.76 -28.35 17.88
C PRO A 440 20.89 -26.82 17.75
N ALA A 441 21.70 -26.22 18.61
CA ALA A 441 22.06 -24.82 18.54
C ALA A 441 23.00 -24.60 17.34
N GLU A 442 22.46 -24.13 16.21
CA GLU A 442 23.30 -23.62 15.12
C GLU A 442 23.66 -22.15 15.35
N GLU A 443 24.97 -21.90 15.40
CA GLU A 443 25.68 -20.65 15.69
C GLU A 443 25.52 -19.49 14.68
N SER A 444 24.58 -19.55 13.73
CA SER A 444 24.53 -18.64 12.58
C SER A 444 23.75 -17.33 12.77
N TRP A 445 23.23 -17.04 13.97
CA TRP A 445 22.29 -15.91 14.18
C TRP A 445 22.85 -14.69 14.91
N ARG A 446 24.17 -14.57 15.12
CA ARG A 446 24.77 -13.48 15.93
C ARG A 446 24.76 -12.08 15.27
N ASN A 447 24.39 -11.94 14.00
CA ASN A 447 24.51 -10.67 13.25
C ASN A 447 23.18 -9.99 12.86
N PHE A 448 22.05 -10.31 13.51
CA PHE A 448 20.75 -9.73 13.16
C PHE A 448 20.29 -8.68 14.19
N GLU A 449 20.17 -7.41 13.77
CA GLU A 449 19.46 -6.38 14.54
C GLU A 449 17.94 -6.65 14.49
N THR A 450 17.43 -7.28 15.55
CA THR A 450 15.99 -7.52 15.73
C THR A 450 15.31 -6.35 16.42
N TYR A 451 14.56 -5.55 15.67
CA TYR A 451 13.50 -4.70 16.24
C TYR A 451 12.21 -5.51 16.31
N GLY A 452 11.92 -6.11 17.47
CA GLY A 452 10.78 -6.99 17.68
C GLY A 452 9.71 -6.37 18.59
N LEU A 453 8.46 -6.37 18.12
CA LEU A 453 7.28 -6.27 18.98
C LEU A 453 6.81 -7.68 19.29
N GLU A 454 6.61 -7.97 20.58
CA GLU A 454 5.81 -9.10 21.01
C GLU A 454 4.37 -8.62 21.21
N TYR A 455 3.50 -8.99 20.27
CA TYR A 455 2.06 -8.93 20.50
C TYR A 455 1.54 -10.36 20.66
N GLN A 456 0.84 -10.59 21.78
CA GLN A 456 0.07 -11.81 22.04
C GLN A 456 -1.16 -11.96 21.14
N CYS A 457 -1.37 -11.08 20.16
CA CYS A 457 -2.41 -11.30 19.16
C CYS A 457 -1.77 -11.30 17.78
N GLY A 458 -2.16 -12.27 16.96
CA GLY A 458 -1.52 -12.53 15.68
C GLY A 458 -1.39 -11.28 14.83
N THR A 459 -0.18 -10.71 14.73
CA THR A 459 0.53 -10.33 13.50
C THR A 459 1.83 -9.58 13.80
N TYR A 460 2.82 -9.78 12.90
CA TYR A 460 4.12 -9.12 12.75
C TYR A 460 5.19 -9.34 13.83
N ARG A 461 6.08 -10.32 13.58
CA ARG A 461 7.52 -10.07 13.77
C ARG A 461 8.10 -9.77 12.38
N SER A 462 8.58 -8.54 12.15
CA SER A 462 9.46 -8.26 11.02
C SER A 462 10.89 -8.60 11.47
N LEU A 463 11.55 -9.53 10.80
CA LEU A 463 13.00 -9.64 10.93
C LEU A 463 13.59 -8.66 9.92
N LYS A 464 14.31 -7.65 10.40
CA LYS A 464 15.08 -6.76 9.53
C LYS A 464 16.38 -7.50 9.23
N ILE A 465 16.46 -8.11 8.05
CA ILE A 465 17.70 -8.69 7.55
C ILE A 465 18.33 -7.63 6.65
N SER A 466 19.29 -6.88 7.17
CA SER A 466 20.25 -6.18 6.33
C SER A 466 21.34 -7.18 5.98
N THR A 467 21.38 -7.65 4.74
CA THR A 467 22.64 -8.11 4.16
C THR A 467 23.56 -6.90 4.07
N VAL A 468 24.62 -6.89 4.89
CA VAL A 468 25.74 -5.94 4.79
C VAL A 468 26.46 -6.14 3.47
#